data_AF-A0A7K6Q7Z3-F1
#
_entry.id   AF-A0A7K6Q7Z3-F1
#
_cell.length_a   1.000
_cell.length_b   1.000
_cell.length_c   1.000
_cell.angle_alpha   90.00
_cell.angle_beta   90.00
_cell.angle_gamma   90.00
#
_symmetry.space_group_name_H-M   'P 1'
#
loop_
_entity.id
_entity.type
_entity.pdbx_description
1 polymer ?
#
loop_
_entity_poly.entity_id
_entity_poly.type
_entity_poly.pdbx_seq_one_letter_code
_entity_poly.pdbx_strand_id
1 'polypeptide(L)'
;GTNRYFRKVASENNLNVIFVDCTKPKCLEAAITPETKLVWIETPTNPTLKVIDIRACADVVHKHKDVLLAVDNSFMSPYFQRPLSLGADISMYSATKYMNGHSDVVMGLVAVNREDLYERLKFLQNSLGAVPSPFDCYLCNRGLKTLHIRMKLHFHNGLAVAQFLQGHPQVQKVIYPGLPSHPQHELVKKQCTGCPGMVTFYIKGNLKNALAFLKNLKVFALAESLGGYESLAEHP
;
A
#
# COMPACT_ATOMS: atom_id res chain seq x y z
N GLY A 1 2.50 8.96 -5.29
CA GLY A 1 1.61 9.33 -6.42
C GLY A 1 0.32 9.96 -5.95
N THR A 2 -0.45 9.26 -5.11
CA THR A 2 -1.77 9.64 -4.59
C THR A 2 -1.85 11.07 -4.05
N ASN A 3 -0.91 11.47 -3.17
CA ASN A 3 -0.85 12.83 -2.64
C ASN A 3 -0.78 13.90 -3.73
N ARG A 4 0.03 13.68 -4.78
CA ARG A 4 0.20 14.63 -5.89
C ARG A 4 -1.06 14.78 -6.71
N TYR A 5 -1.76 13.68 -7.01
CA TYR A 5 -3.04 13.72 -7.74
C TYR A 5 -4.09 14.52 -6.96
N PHE A 6 -4.30 14.19 -5.68
CA PHE A 6 -5.31 14.87 -4.89
C PHE A 6 -5.01 16.36 -4.67
N ARG A 7 -3.73 16.74 -4.46
CA ARG A 7 -3.33 18.13 -4.22
C ARG A 7 -3.27 19.04 -5.44
N LYS A 8 -2.99 18.47 -6.62
CA LYS A 8 -2.68 19.27 -7.82
C LYS A 8 -3.66 19.08 -8.97
N VAL A 9 -4.48 18.03 -8.93
CA VAL A 9 -5.42 17.71 -10.02
C VAL A 9 -6.84 17.68 -9.49
N ALA A 10 -7.12 16.88 -8.45
CA ALA A 10 -8.48 16.78 -7.91
C ALA A 10 -8.97 18.13 -7.34
N SER A 11 -8.11 18.88 -6.66
CA SER A 11 -8.42 20.21 -6.12
C SER A 11 -8.84 21.23 -7.18
N GLU A 12 -8.27 21.15 -8.39
CA GLU A 12 -8.62 22.02 -9.53
C GLU A 12 -9.98 21.64 -10.15
N ASN A 13 -10.52 20.46 -9.80
CA ASN A 13 -11.80 19.96 -10.27
C ASN A 13 -12.90 20.09 -9.18
N ASN A 14 -12.82 21.14 -8.37
CA ASN A 14 -13.78 21.46 -7.29
C ASN A 14 -13.92 20.36 -6.21
N LEU A 15 -12.92 19.49 -6.05
CA LEU A 15 -12.88 18.53 -4.95
C LEU A 15 -12.10 19.10 -3.77
N ASN A 16 -12.78 19.30 -2.63
CA ASN A 16 -12.10 19.64 -1.39
C ASN A 16 -11.37 18.40 -0.83
N VAL A 17 -10.05 18.52 -0.61
CA VAL A 17 -9.21 17.42 -0.10
C VAL A 17 -8.63 17.80 1.25
N ILE A 18 -8.91 16.98 2.26
CA ILE A 18 -8.38 17.13 3.61
C ILE A 18 -7.44 15.94 3.90
N PHE A 19 -6.22 16.24 4.37
CA PHE A 19 -5.26 15.21 4.77
C PHE A 19 -5.33 14.99 6.27
N VAL A 20 -5.57 13.74 6.68
CA VAL A 20 -5.81 13.36 8.08
C VAL A 20 -4.87 12.21 8.47
N ASP A 21 -4.40 12.21 9.70
CA ASP A 21 -3.69 11.05 10.27
C ASP A 21 -4.69 9.96 10.68
N CYS A 22 -5.06 9.11 9.71
CA CYS A 22 -6.02 8.03 9.92
C CYS A 22 -5.48 6.89 10.80
N THR A 23 -4.22 6.93 11.28
CA THR A 23 -3.75 5.98 12.32
C THR A 23 -4.47 6.20 13.65
N LYS A 24 -5.15 7.34 13.81
CA LYS A 24 -5.97 7.70 14.96
C LYS A 24 -7.43 7.83 14.52
N PRO A 25 -8.31 6.85 14.77
CA PRO A 25 -9.71 6.90 14.35
C PRO A 25 -10.47 8.17 14.80
N LYS A 26 -10.10 8.74 15.96
CA LYS A 26 -10.66 10.02 16.43
C LYS A 26 -10.34 11.20 15.51
N CYS A 27 -9.16 11.24 14.90
CA CYS A 27 -8.79 12.28 13.93
C CYS A 27 -9.62 12.14 12.65
N LEU A 28 -9.89 10.90 12.22
CA LEU A 28 -10.79 10.64 11.09
C LEU A 28 -12.22 11.09 11.40
N GLU A 29 -12.77 10.69 12.55
CA GLU A 29 -14.13 11.06 12.96
C GLU A 29 -14.33 12.59 13.02
N ALA A 30 -13.35 13.32 13.57
CA ALA A 30 -13.40 14.78 13.65
C ALA A 30 -13.29 15.49 12.29
N ALA A 31 -12.77 14.81 11.25
CA ALA A 31 -12.57 15.40 9.92
C ALA A 31 -13.72 15.13 8.95
N ILE A 32 -14.64 14.21 9.27
CA ILE A 32 -15.80 13.92 8.42
C ILE A 32 -16.81 15.06 8.52
N THR A 33 -17.26 15.54 7.36
CA THR A 33 -18.28 16.59 7.19
C THR A 33 -19.46 16.07 6.37
N PRO A 34 -20.60 16.79 6.29
CA PRO A 34 -21.73 16.41 5.42
C PRO A 34 -21.36 16.28 3.92
N GLU A 35 -20.32 17.00 3.47
CA GLU A 35 -19.81 16.99 2.10
C GLU A 35 -18.85 15.83 1.82
N THR A 36 -18.40 15.10 2.85
CA THR A 36 -17.47 13.99 2.69
C THR A 36 -18.12 12.86 1.90
N LYS A 37 -17.43 12.36 0.86
CA LYS A 37 -17.90 11.24 0.00
C LYS A 37 -16.92 10.09 -0.12
N LEU A 38 -15.64 10.32 0.18
CA LEU A 38 -14.60 9.32 0.06
C LEU A 38 -13.55 9.53 1.16
N VAL A 39 -13.23 8.45 1.87
CA VAL A 39 -12.06 8.33 2.73
C VAL A 39 -11.09 7.37 2.03
N TRP A 40 -9.89 7.85 1.72
CA TRP A 40 -8.84 7.07 1.08
C TRP A 40 -7.71 6.81 2.07
N ILE A 41 -7.43 5.54 2.36
CA ILE A 41 -6.31 5.12 3.22
C ILE A 41 -5.38 4.16 2.49
N GLU A 42 -4.14 4.08 2.93
CA GLU A 42 -3.11 3.15 2.45
C GLU A 42 -2.49 2.48 3.69
N THR A 43 -2.45 1.15 3.74
CA THR A 43 -1.92 0.45 4.92
C THR A 43 -1.25 -0.89 4.55
N PRO A 44 0.04 -1.07 4.88
CA PRO A 44 0.98 -0.08 5.43
C PRO A 44 1.27 1.07 4.45
N THR A 45 1.54 2.28 4.95
CA THR A 45 1.82 3.47 4.11
C THR A 45 3.22 3.44 3.47
N ASN A 46 3.37 3.85 2.22
CA ASN A 46 4.67 4.10 1.59
C ASN A 46 5.27 5.48 1.98
N PRO A 47 6.55 5.59 2.40
CA PRO A 47 7.52 4.52 2.72
C PRO A 47 7.61 4.22 4.22
N THR A 48 6.91 4.97 5.08
CA THR A 48 7.10 4.91 6.54
C THR A 48 6.37 3.76 7.24
N LEU A 49 5.65 2.93 6.49
CA LEU A 49 4.94 1.71 6.88
C LEU A 49 4.02 1.87 8.10
N LYS A 50 3.43 3.05 8.31
CA LYS A 50 2.36 3.22 9.29
C LYS A 50 1.21 2.29 8.94
N VAL A 51 0.65 1.63 9.95
CA VAL A 51 -0.47 0.71 9.79
C VAL A 51 -1.72 1.35 10.35
N ILE A 52 -2.81 1.25 9.59
CA ILE A 52 -4.13 1.81 9.90
C ILE A 52 -5.07 0.64 10.18
N ASP A 53 -5.89 0.75 11.24
CA ASP A 53 -6.91 -0.25 11.56
C ASP A 53 -8.09 -0.08 10.59
N ILE A 54 -8.16 -0.98 9.60
CA ILE A 54 -9.16 -0.87 8.53
C ILE A 54 -10.57 -1.02 9.11
N ARG A 55 -10.76 -1.92 10.08
CA ARG A 55 -12.05 -2.17 10.72
C ARG A 55 -12.50 -0.94 11.49
N ALA A 56 -11.63 -0.37 12.32
CA ALA A 56 -11.97 0.83 13.08
C ALA A 56 -12.25 2.04 12.17
N CYS A 57 -11.53 2.18 11.05
CA CYS A 57 -11.84 3.21 10.06
C CYS A 57 -13.21 2.97 9.40
N ALA A 58 -13.52 1.73 9.00
CA ALA A 58 -14.82 1.38 8.44
C ALA A 58 -15.95 1.71 9.41
N ASP A 59 -15.80 1.32 10.68
CA ASP A 59 -16.79 1.56 11.73
C ASP A 59 -17.04 3.06 11.98
N VAL A 60 -16.03 3.92 11.79
CA VAL A 60 -16.20 5.39 11.83
C VAL A 60 -16.89 5.89 10.57
N VAL A 61 -16.39 5.52 9.39
CA VAL A 61 -16.88 6.02 8.10
C VAL A 61 -18.34 5.65 7.87
N HIS A 62 -18.73 4.41 8.18
CA HIS A 62 -20.06 3.90 7.91
C HIS A 62 -21.15 4.37 8.90
N LYS A 63 -20.79 5.17 9.91
CA LYS A 63 -21.78 5.97 10.67
C LYS A 63 -22.41 7.07 9.79
N HIS A 64 -21.73 7.47 8.72
CA HIS A 64 -22.14 8.53 7.82
C HIS A 64 -22.67 7.93 6.52
N LYS A 65 -23.87 8.36 6.10
CA LYS A 65 -24.47 7.87 4.85
C LYS A 65 -23.63 8.30 3.65
N ASP A 66 -23.52 7.40 2.68
CA ASP A 66 -22.91 7.65 1.37
C ASP A 66 -21.41 8.04 1.39
N VAL A 67 -20.70 7.74 2.48
CA VAL A 67 -19.24 7.90 2.54
C VAL A 67 -18.58 6.56 2.23
N LEU A 68 -17.72 6.52 1.22
CA LEU A 68 -16.98 5.32 0.84
C LEU A 68 -15.64 5.24 1.57
N LEU A 69 -15.24 4.04 2.00
CA LEU A 69 -13.89 3.74 2.44
C LEU A 69 -13.12 2.98 1.35
N ALA A 70 -12.07 3.61 0.82
CA ALA A 70 -11.13 2.99 -0.10
C ALA A 70 -9.80 2.68 0.59
N VAL A 71 -9.30 1.46 0.38
CA VAL A 71 -8.01 1.00 0.89
C VAL A 71 -7.11 0.67 -0.28
N ASP A 72 -6.01 1.41 -0.43
CA ASP A 72 -4.88 1.01 -1.25
C ASP A 72 -4.13 -0.13 -0.55
N ASN A 73 -4.22 -1.32 -1.16
CA ASN A 73 -3.70 -2.58 -0.64
C ASN A 73 -2.45 -3.04 -1.41
N SER A 74 -1.80 -2.13 -2.16
CA SER A 74 -0.67 -2.43 -3.04
C SER A 74 0.49 -3.10 -2.32
N PHE A 75 0.78 -2.70 -1.07
CA PHE A 75 1.90 -3.23 -0.30
C PHE A 75 1.63 -4.64 0.23
N MET A 76 0.39 -4.99 0.56
CA MET A 76 0.08 -6.28 1.19
C MET A 76 -0.28 -7.35 0.18
N SER A 77 -0.87 -6.97 -0.97
CA SER A 77 -1.61 -7.86 -1.87
C SER A 77 -2.83 -8.52 -1.18
N PRO A 78 -3.79 -9.12 -1.91
CA PRO A 78 -4.92 -9.83 -1.31
C PRO A 78 -4.48 -11.12 -0.60
N TYR A 79 -3.23 -11.55 -0.78
CA TYR A 79 -2.69 -12.73 -0.11
C TYR A 79 -2.52 -12.50 1.40
N PHE A 80 -2.05 -11.30 1.80
CA PHE A 80 -1.79 -10.98 3.19
C PHE A 80 -2.84 -10.09 3.86
N GLN A 81 -3.62 -9.32 3.12
CA GLN A 81 -4.65 -8.44 3.69
C GLN A 81 -5.86 -8.36 2.77
N ARG A 82 -7.07 -8.46 3.33
CA ARG A 82 -8.34 -8.41 2.58
C ARG A 82 -9.20 -7.24 3.05
N PRO A 83 -9.00 -6.02 2.54
CA PRO A 83 -9.73 -4.83 3.01
C PRO A 83 -11.25 -4.96 2.94
N LEU A 84 -11.80 -5.60 1.91
CA LEU A 84 -13.25 -5.81 1.79
C LEU A 84 -13.81 -6.66 2.94
N SER A 85 -13.07 -7.70 3.37
CA SER A 85 -13.42 -8.48 4.57
C SER A 85 -13.26 -7.69 5.87
N LEU A 86 -12.48 -6.61 5.84
CA LEU A 86 -12.24 -5.69 6.95
C LEU A 86 -13.12 -4.43 6.89
N GLY A 87 -14.11 -4.38 5.99
CA GLY A 87 -15.13 -3.34 5.95
C GLY A 87 -14.87 -2.21 4.99
N ALA A 88 -13.81 -2.26 4.19
CA ALA A 88 -13.66 -1.31 3.09
C ALA A 88 -14.74 -1.52 2.03
N ASP A 89 -15.20 -0.44 1.41
CA ASP A 89 -16.05 -0.51 0.21
C ASP A 89 -15.22 -0.85 -1.03
N ILE A 90 -13.97 -0.37 -1.06
CA ILE A 90 -13.06 -0.49 -2.20
C ILE A 90 -11.71 -1.04 -1.73
N SER A 91 -11.23 -2.10 -2.40
CA SER A 91 -9.83 -2.54 -2.31
C SER A 91 -9.13 -2.21 -3.63
N MET A 92 -8.20 -1.26 -3.59
CA MET A 92 -7.46 -0.78 -4.75
C MET A 92 -6.02 -1.31 -4.73
N TYR A 93 -5.44 -1.52 -5.92
CA TYR A 93 -4.07 -1.97 -6.09
C TYR A 93 -3.40 -1.23 -7.25
N SER A 94 -2.14 -0.85 -7.07
CA SER A 94 -1.17 -0.80 -8.15
C SER A 94 -0.70 -2.23 -8.45
N ALA A 95 -1.29 -2.83 -9.48
CA ALA A 95 -0.92 -4.18 -9.91
C ALA A 95 0.48 -4.24 -10.53
N THR A 96 1.06 -3.09 -10.87
CA THR A 96 2.48 -2.91 -11.19
C THR A 96 3.42 -3.51 -10.16
N LYS A 97 2.97 -3.61 -8.90
CA LYS A 97 3.77 -4.06 -7.75
C LYS A 97 3.60 -5.58 -7.58
N TYR A 98 3.20 -6.03 -6.38
CA TYR A 98 3.14 -7.46 -6.05
C TYR A 98 2.16 -8.28 -6.87
N MET A 99 1.06 -7.69 -7.37
CA MET A 99 0.03 -8.45 -8.10
C MET A 99 0.61 -9.08 -9.36
N ASN A 100 1.17 -8.26 -10.26
CA ASN A 100 1.95 -8.76 -11.39
C ASN A 100 3.26 -9.38 -10.88
N GLY A 101 4.09 -8.61 -10.17
CA GLY A 101 5.30 -9.07 -9.51
C GLY A 101 6.47 -9.45 -10.43
N HIS A 102 6.42 -9.06 -11.70
CA HIS A 102 7.46 -9.34 -12.70
C HIS A 102 8.07 -8.09 -13.33
N SER A 103 7.76 -6.91 -12.77
CA SER A 103 8.36 -5.62 -13.16
C SER A 103 8.25 -5.26 -14.65
N ASP A 104 7.23 -5.79 -15.32
CA ASP A 104 7.01 -5.70 -16.77
C ASP A 104 5.58 -5.25 -17.17
N VAL A 105 4.72 -4.93 -16.19
CA VAL A 105 3.33 -4.48 -16.42
C VAL A 105 3.02 -3.26 -15.57
N VAL A 106 2.37 -2.25 -16.14
CA VAL A 106 1.77 -1.13 -15.40
C VAL A 106 0.26 -1.26 -15.42
N MET A 107 -0.37 -1.47 -14.27
CA MET A 107 -1.80 -1.72 -14.18
C MET A 107 -2.37 -1.31 -12.83
N GLY A 108 -3.63 -0.87 -12.81
CA GLY A 108 -4.44 -0.69 -11.61
C GLY A 108 -5.52 -1.76 -11.51
N LEU A 109 -5.86 -2.20 -10.29
CA LEU A 109 -7.00 -3.07 -10.02
C LEU A 109 -7.88 -2.45 -8.94
N VAL A 110 -9.20 -2.60 -9.08
CA VAL A 110 -10.19 -2.16 -8.10
C VAL A 110 -11.17 -3.31 -7.88
N ALA A 111 -11.29 -3.76 -6.64
CA ALA A 111 -12.25 -4.78 -6.22
C ALA A 111 -13.31 -4.18 -5.29
N VAL A 112 -14.58 -4.52 -5.52
CA VAL A 112 -15.76 -4.06 -4.78
C VAL A 112 -16.76 -5.20 -4.62
N ASN A 113 -17.61 -5.14 -3.59
CA ASN A 113 -18.71 -6.10 -3.38
C ASN A 113 -20.09 -5.50 -3.71
N ARG A 114 -20.24 -4.18 -3.64
CA ARG A 114 -21.50 -3.47 -3.78
C ARG A 114 -21.86 -3.30 -5.27
N GLU A 115 -23.05 -3.73 -5.65
CA GLU A 115 -23.53 -3.68 -7.03
C GLU A 115 -23.66 -2.23 -7.54
N ASP A 116 -24.23 -1.34 -6.73
CA ASP A 116 -24.40 0.07 -7.09
C ASP A 116 -23.07 0.79 -7.32
N LEU A 117 -22.06 0.45 -6.52
CA LEU A 117 -20.70 0.95 -6.66
C LEU A 117 -19.99 0.34 -7.88
N TYR A 118 -20.18 -0.95 -8.11
CA TYR A 118 -19.67 -1.65 -9.29
C TYR A 118 -20.18 -1.00 -10.58
N GLU A 119 -21.49 -0.79 -10.72
CA GLU A 119 -22.09 -0.18 -11.90
C GLU A 119 -21.53 1.22 -12.19
N ARG A 120 -21.38 2.05 -11.14
CA ARG A 120 -20.78 3.39 -11.26
C ARG A 120 -19.32 3.33 -11.72
N LEU A 121 -18.51 2.43 -11.14
CA LEU A 121 -17.11 2.26 -11.52
C LEU A 121 -16.97 1.66 -12.92
N LYS A 122 -17.86 0.74 -13.30
CA LYS A 122 -17.88 0.11 -14.63
C LYS A 122 -18.23 1.12 -15.71
N PHE A 123 -19.21 1.98 -15.46
CA PHE A 123 -19.51 3.12 -16.32
C PHE A 123 -18.27 4.00 -16.52
N LEU A 124 -17.60 4.42 -15.43
CA LEU A 124 -16.40 5.24 -15.51
C LEU A 124 -15.23 4.55 -16.23
N GLN A 125 -15.04 3.24 -16.05
CA GLN A 125 -14.02 2.48 -16.78
C GLN A 125 -14.20 2.62 -18.29
N ASN A 126 -15.43 2.50 -18.78
CA ASN A 126 -15.74 2.63 -20.21
C ASN A 126 -15.65 4.09 -20.67
N SER A 127 -16.28 5.01 -19.94
CA SER A 127 -16.40 6.42 -20.34
C SER A 127 -15.10 7.20 -20.27
N LEU A 128 -14.22 6.88 -19.31
CA LEU A 128 -12.91 7.54 -19.18
C LEU A 128 -11.81 6.86 -20.03
N GLY A 129 -12.03 5.61 -20.45
CA GLY A 129 -11.12 4.89 -21.36
C GLY A 129 -9.75 4.54 -20.79
N ALA A 130 -9.52 4.69 -19.48
CA ALA A 130 -8.28 4.32 -18.81
C ALA A 130 -8.18 2.78 -18.60
N VAL A 131 -8.29 2.01 -19.68
CA VAL A 131 -8.31 0.55 -19.68
C VAL A 131 -6.92 -0.03 -20.00
N PRO A 132 -6.53 -1.15 -19.37
CA PRO A 132 -5.26 -1.81 -19.65
C PRO A 132 -5.26 -2.53 -21.01
N SER A 133 -4.07 -2.72 -21.58
CA SER A 133 -3.87 -3.60 -22.73
C SER A 133 -4.31 -5.04 -22.40
N PRO A 134 -4.99 -5.76 -23.32
CA PRO A 134 -5.31 -7.19 -23.13
C PRO A 134 -4.07 -8.06 -22.90
N PHE A 135 -2.92 -7.69 -23.49
CA PHE A 135 -1.67 -8.41 -23.28
C PHE A 135 -1.14 -8.21 -21.85
N ASP A 136 -1.22 -7.00 -21.33
CA ASP A 136 -0.86 -6.70 -19.94
C ASP A 136 -1.79 -7.43 -18.97
N CYS A 137 -3.10 -7.50 -19.29
CA CYS A 137 -4.06 -8.31 -18.53
C CYS A 137 -3.64 -9.78 -18.47
N TYR A 138 -3.19 -10.34 -19.59
CA TYR A 138 -2.66 -11.70 -19.65
C TYR A 138 -1.40 -11.87 -18.79
N LEU A 139 -0.43 -10.96 -18.91
CA LEU A 139 0.82 -11.01 -18.12
C LEU A 139 0.55 -10.90 -16.62
N CYS A 140 -0.30 -9.95 -16.21
CA CYS A 140 -0.72 -9.81 -14.82
C CYS A 140 -1.40 -11.09 -14.32
N ASN A 141 -2.34 -11.64 -15.10
CA ASN A 141 -3.03 -12.90 -14.73
C ASN A 141 -2.07 -14.10 -14.67
N ARG A 142 -1.03 -14.14 -15.51
CA ARG A 142 0.07 -15.11 -15.40
C ARG A 142 0.85 -14.91 -14.09
N GLY A 143 1.19 -13.67 -13.75
CA GLY A 143 1.87 -13.32 -12.50
C GLY A 143 1.08 -13.69 -11.24
N LEU A 144 -0.25 -13.59 -11.29
CA LEU A 144 -1.13 -13.99 -10.19
C LEU A 144 -1.03 -15.48 -9.84
N LYS A 145 -0.72 -16.35 -10.81
CA LYS A 145 -0.60 -17.80 -10.56
C LYS A 145 0.52 -18.14 -9.59
N THR A 146 1.56 -17.30 -9.50
CA THR A 146 2.68 -17.47 -8.56
C THR A 146 2.60 -16.54 -7.36
N LEU A 147 1.54 -15.73 -7.21
CA LEU A 147 1.42 -14.74 -6.13
C LEU A 147 1.64 -15.36 -4.74
N HIS A 148 0.97 -16.48 -4.45
CA HIS A 148 1.05 -17.14 -3.16
C HIS A 148 2.47 -17.62 -2.78
N ILE A 149 3.24 -18.17 -3.73
CA ILE A 149 4.63 -18.59 -3.47
C ILE A 149 5.58 -17.39 -3.40
N ARG A 150 5.39 -16.37 -4.26
CA ARG A 150 6.19 -15.14 -4.23
C ARG A 150 6.01 -14.38 -2.92
N MET A 151 4.76 -14.18 -2.49
CA MET A 151 4.47 -13.44 -1.25
C MET A 151 5.00 -14.16 -0.01
N LYS A 152 4.90 -15.50 0.06
CA LYS A 152 5.56 -16.28 1.13
C LYS A 152 7.06 -16.04 1.19
N LEU A 153 7.73 -16.05 0.03
CA LEU A 153 9.17 -15.82 -0.05
C LEU A 153 9.55 -14.37 0.28
N HIS A 154 8.76 -13.39 -0.18
CA HIS A 154 8.93 -11.98 0.21
C HIS A 154 8.81 -11.79 1.72
N PHE A 155 7.85 -12.45 2.36
CA PHE A 155 7.72 -12.39 3.82
C PHE A 155 8.95 -12.99 4.50
N HIS A 156 9.35 -14.21 4.09
CA HIS A 156 10.52 -14.89 4.65
C HIS A 156 11.80 -14.03 4.55
N ASN A 157 12.11 -13.55 3.34
CA ASN A 157 13.29 -12.73 3.08
C ASN A 157 13.19 -11.35 3.76
N GLY A 158 12.02 -10.71 3.72
CA GLY A 158 11.78 -9.40 4.33
C GLY A 158 11.99 -9.43 5.84
N LEU A 159 11.48 -10.47 6.51
CA LEU A 159 11.69 -10.66 7.95
C LEU A 159 13.17 -10.87 8.28
N ALA A 160 13.87 -11.71 7.51
CA ALA A 160 15.30 -11.97 7.71
C ALA A 160 16.14 -10.69 7.53
N VAL A 161 15.87 -9.90 6.49
CA VAL A 161 16.53 -8.60 6.26
C VAL A 161 16.22 -7.62 7.38
N ALA A 162 14.96 -7.52 7.81
CA ALA A 162 14.56 -6.61 8.88
C ALA A 162 15.24 -6.97 10.23
N GLN A 163 15.33 -8.26 10.56
CA GLN A 163 16.02 -8.74 11.76
C GLN A 163 17.53 -8.49 11.71
N PHE A 164 18.16 -8.75 10.55
CA PHE A 164 19.57 -8.44 10.33
C PHE A 164 19.85 -6.95 10.53
N LEU A 165 19.07 -6.08 9.89
CA LEU A 165 19.22 -4.64 10.01
C LEU A 165 18.97 -4.16 11.44
N GLN A 166 18.01 -4.74 12.16
CA GLN A 166 17.70 -4.36 13.54
C GLN A 166 18.86 -4.63 14.50
N GLY A 167 19.64 -5.69 14.26
CA GLY A 167 20.84 -6.01 15.04
C GLY A 167 22.11 -5.27 14.60
N HIS A 168 22.09 -4.53 13.48
CA HIS A 168 23.30 -3.99 12.88
C HIS A 168 23.73 -2.66 13.53
N PRO A 169 25.01 -2.49 13.94
CA PRO A 169 25.47 -1.31 14.70
C PRO A 169 25.39 0.01 13.93
N GLN A 170 25.38 -0.03 12.59
CA GLN A 170 25.23 1.16 11.73
C GLN A 170 23.78 1.51 11.38
N VAL A 171 22.79 0.75 11.89
CA VAL A 171 21.36 1.02 11.69
C VAL A 171 20.82 1.72 12.93
N GLN A 172 20.10 2.82 12.73
CA GLN A 172 19.49 3.61 13.80
C GLN A 172 18.10 3.08 14.16
N LYS A 173 17.31 2.69 13.16
CA LYS A 173 15.92 2.23 13.34
C LYS A 173 15.50 1.38 12.17
N VAL A 174 14.74 0.32 12.44
CA VAL A 174 14.05 -0.47 11.41
C VAL A 174 12.54 -0.33 11.62
N ILE A 175 11.82 -0.17 10.52
CA ILE A 175 10.37 -0.20 10.45
C ILE A 175 10.00 -1.37 9.54
N TYR A 176 9.43 -2.41 10.14
CA TYR A 176 8.90 -3.56 9.43
C TYR A 176 7.68 -4.09 10.18
N PRO A 177 6.49 -4.19 9.55
CA PRO A 177 5.25 -4.65 10.21
C PRO A 177 5.39 -6.00 10.94
N GLY A 178 6.28 -6.87 10.46
CA GLY A 178 6.54 -8.19 11.05
C GLY A 178 7.47 -8.20 12.27
N LEU A 179 8.11 -7.08 12.62
CA LEU A 179 8.95 -7.00 13.82
C LEU A 179 8.11 -6.59 15.04
N PRO A 180 8.34 -7.21 16.23
CA PRO A 180 7.69 -6.79 17.49
C PRO A 180 7.95 -5.32 17.87
N SER A 181 9.04 -4.73 17.38
CA SER A 181 9.36 -3.32 17.59
C SER A 181 8.49 -2.35 16.77
N HIS A 182 7.69 -2.85 15.82
CA HIS A 182 6.80 -2.02 15.04
C HIS A 182 5.64 -1.54 15.92
N PRO A 183 5.32 -0.23 15.98
CA PRO A 183 4.32 0.30 16.91
C PRO A 183 2.93 -0.32 16.77
N GLN A 184 2.59 -0.78 15.56
CA GLN A 184 1.33 -1.44 15.25
C GLN A 184 1.47 -2.96 14.99
N HIS A 185 2.52 -3.63 15.49
CA HIS A 185 2.75 -5.07 15.24
C HIS A 185 1.55 -5.95 15.61
N GLU A 186 0.93 -5.71 16.77
CA GLU A 186 -0.25 -6.47 17.20
C GLU A 186 -1.45 -6.27 16.27
N LEU A 187 -1.66 -5.05 15.77
CA LEU A 187 -2.71 -4.77 14.80
C LEU A 187 -2.45 -5.48 13.47
N VAL A 188 -1.19 -5.54 13.02
CA VAL A 188 -0.80 -6.29 11.82
C VAL A 188 -1.18 -7.76 11.96
N LYS A 189 -0.86 -8.40 13.09
CA LYS A 189 -1.25 -9.79 13.35
C LYS A 189 -2.77 -10.00 13.38
N LYS A 190 -3.53 -8.98 13.82
CA LYS A 190 -4.99 -9.05 13.90
C LYS A 190 -5.66 -8.96 12.51
N GLN A 191 -5.15 -8.12 11.61
CA GLN A 191 -5.81 -7.83 10.33
C GLN A 191 -5.11 -8.41 9.08
N CYS A 192 -3.92 -8.98 9.25
CA CYS A 192 -3.10 -9.53 8.18
C CYS A 192 -2.71 -11.00 8.45
N THR A 193 -2.50 -11.77 7.40
CA THR A 193 -2.02 -13.18 7.49
C THR A 193 -0.50 -13.31 7.30
N GLY A 194 0.20 -12.20 7.05
CA GLY A 194 1.65 -12.12 6.87
C GLY A 194 2.09 -10.70 6.57
N CYS A 195 3.36 -10.51 6.21
CA CYS A 195 3.95 -9.21 5.90
C CYS A 195 4.62 -9.23 4.52
N PRO A 196 4.66 -8.08 3.81
CA PRO A 196 5.31 -8.02 2.50
C PRO A 196 6.83 -7.96 2.64
N GLY A 197 7.53 -7.89 1.51
CA GLY A 197 8.99 -7.73 1.45
C GLY A 197 9.47 -6.28 1.65
N MET A 198 8.57 -5.35 1.96
CA MET A 198 8.89 -3.93 2.13
C MET A 198 9.52 -3.69 3.52
N VAL A 199 10.78 -3.27 3.54
CA VAL A 199 11.53 -2.96 4.77
C VAL A 199 12.03 -1.53 4.69
N THR A 200 11.72 -0.72 5.69
CA THR A 200 12.22 0.66 5.80
C THR A 200 13.19 0.74 6.97
N PHE A 201 14.31 1.42 6.80
CA PHE A 201 15.25 1.63 7.91
C PHE A 201 15.96 2.98 7.80
N TYR A 202 16.48 3.43 8.93
CA TYR A 202 17.29 4.64 9.03
C TYR A 202 18.73 4.22 9.31
N ILE A 203 19.65 4.59 8.43
CA ILE A 203 21.08 4.42 8.65
C ILE A 203 21.60 5.49 9.62
N LYS A 204 22.55 5.15 10.49
CA LYS A 204 23.23 6.14 11.34
C LYS A 204 24.07 7.10 10.48
N GLY A 205 24.21 8.33 10.96
CA GLY A 205 24.98 9.37 10.28
C GLY A 205 24.10 10.31 9.47
N ASN A 206 24.49 10.60 8.23
CA ASN A 206 23.83 11.59 7.37
C ASN A 206 23.63 11.08 5.93
N LEU A 207 23.15 11.96 5.04
CA LEU A 207 22.90 11.63 3.63
C LEU A 207 24.12 11.01 2.92
N LYS A 208 25.35 11.41 3.26
CA LYS A 208 26.56 10.82 2.66
C LYS A 208 26.68 9.34 3.02
N ASN A 209 26.36 8.96 4.25
CA ASN A 209 26.35 7.55 4.67
C ASN A 209 25.29 6.75 3.91
N ALA A 210 24.08 7.31 3.76
CA ALA A 210 23.01 6.67 3.00
C ALA A 210 23.37 6.47 1.53
N LEU A 211 23.92 7.50 0.87
CA LEU A 211 24.38 7.42 -0.52
C LEU A 211 25.56 6.44 -0.69
N ALA A 212 26.50 6.42 0.26
CA ALA A 212 27.60 5.47 0.24
C ALA A 212 27.11 4.03 0.38
N PHE A 213 26.16 3.77 1.29
CA PHE A 213 25.52 2.47 1.43
C PHE A 213 24.87 2.04 0.11
N LEU A 214 24.01 2.88 -0.46
CA LEU A 214 23.29 2.57 -1.70
C LEU A 214 24.23 2.30 -2.88
N LYS A 215 25.32 3.07 -3.02
CA LYS A 215 26.33 2.87 -4.08
C LYS A 215 27.13 1.57 -3.96
N ASN A 216 27.21 0.97 -2.77
CA ASN A 216 27.97 -0.25 -2.52
C ASN A 216 27.12 -1.53 -2.59
N LEU A 217 25.81 -1.42 -2.83
CA LEU A 217 24.94 -2.57 -3.04
C LEU A 217 25.29 -3.27 -4.37
N LYS A 218 25.45 -4.59 -4.32
CA LYS A 218 25.79 -5.42 -5.49
C LYS A 218 24.65 -6.33 -5.98
N VAL A 219 23.59 -6.47 -5.16
CA VAL A 219 22.43 -7.33 -5.44
C VAL A 219 21.15 -6.49 -5.47
N PHE A 220 20.98 -5.61 -4.50
CA PHE A 220 19.89 -4.64 -4.52
C PHE A 220 20.19 -3.56 -5.57
N ALA A 221 19.27 -3.39 -6.53
CA ALA A 221 19.38 -2.32 -7.52
C ALA A 221 18.77 -1.01 -7.00
N LEU A 222 19.38 0.13 -7.34
CA LEU A 222 18.84 1.45 -7.00
C LEU A 222 17.73 1.83 -7.98
N ALA A 223 16.46 1.80 -7.55
CA ALA A 223 15.30 2.12 -8.39
C ALA A 223 14.06 2.52 -7.57
N GLU A 224 13.16 3.31 -8.17
CA GLU A 224 11.95 3.87 -7.50
C GLU A 224 10.74 2.89 -7.45
N SER A 225 10.82 1.72 -8.09
CA SER A 225 9.73 0.73 -8.07
C SER A 225 9.88 -0.29 -6.93
N LEU A 226 8.94 -1.21 -6.81
CA LEU A 226 8.89 -2.22 -5.74
C LEU A 226 8.01 -3.42 -6.13
N GLY A 227 8.10 -4.49 -5.35
CA GLY A 227 7.18 -5.63 -5.44
C GLY A 227 7.42 -6.61 -6.59
N GLY A 228 8.49 -6.41 -7.37
CA GLY A 228 9.02 -7.36 -8.33
C GLY A 228 9.73 -8.55 -7.68
N TYR A 229 10.30 -9.44 -8.48
CA TYR A 229 11.07 -10.59 -8.00
C TYR A 229 12.49 -10.20 -7.56
N GLU A 230 13.01 -9.12 -8.11
CA GLU A 230 14.31 -8.54 -7.81
C GLU A 230 14.30 -7.74 -6.51
N SER A 231 15.49 -7.57 -5.92
CA SER A 231 15.67 -6.74 -4.72
C SER A 231 15.99 -5.30 -5.13
N LEU A 232 15.26 -4.34 -4.60
CA LEU A 232 15.43 -2.90 -4.89
C LEU A 232 15.70 -2.12 -3.60
N ALA A 233 16.48 -1.05 -3.73
CA ALA A 233 16.71 -0.08 -2.66
C ALA A 233 16.49 1.34 -3.20
N GLU A 234 16.01 2.25 -2.36
CA GLU A 234 15.82 3.66 -2.70
C GLU A 234 16.13 4.57 -1.51
N HIS A 235 16.41 5.84 -1.80
CA HIS A 235 16.32 6.93 -0.84
C HIS A 235 15.17 7.84 -1.29
N PRO A 236 14.01 7.80 -0.60
CA PRO A 236 12.85 8.63 -0.94
C PRO A 236 13.10 10.14 -0.83
#